data_AF-A0A314YK25-F1
#
_entry.id   AF-A0A314YK25-F1
#
_cell.length_a   1.000
_cell.length_b   1.000
_cell.length_c   1.000
_cell.angle_alpha   90.00
_cell.angle_beta   90.00
_cell.angle_gamma   90.00
#
_symmetry.space_group_name_H-M   'P 1'
#
loop_
_entity.id
_entity.type
_entity.pdbx_description
1 polymer ?
#
loop_
_entity_poly.entity_id
_entity_poly.type
_entity_poly.pdbx_seq_one_letter_code
_entity_poly.pdbx_strand_id
1 'polypeptide(L)'
;MADKTVKNIMNLKAMVDKGSNKIIFVESDKDFIDVLLSFLTIPMGTIVRRASKHSVPLAIGCMNYLYTSIDVQDFQTKACREMLLCPTMGLNLIAKTSN
;
A
#
# COMPACT_ATOMS: atom_id res chain seq x y z
N MET A 1 25.36 11.59 25.76
CA MET A 1 25.43 10.65 24.62
C MET A 1 24.65 11.28 23.48
N ALA A 2 25.31 11.74 22.42
CA ALA A 2 24.65 12.38 21.30
C ALA A 2 23.98 11.31 20.41
N ASP A 3 22.67 11.43 20.23
CA ASP A 3 21.90 10.67 19.25
C ASP A 3 22.47 10.95 17.86
N LYS A 4 23.12 9.95 17.27
CA LYS A 4 23.61 10.01 15.90
C LYS A 4 22.42 9.76 15.00
N THR A 5 21.65 10.80 14.71
CA THR A 5 20.57 10.76 13.73
C THR A 5 21.14 10.26 12.39
N VAL A 6 20.91 8.99 12.09
CA VAL A 6 21.34 8.37 10.84
C VAL A 6 20.47 8.96 9.73
N LYS A 7 21.01 9.92 8.98
CA LYS A 7 20.37 10.42 7.76
C LYS A 7 20.38 9.27 6.73
N ASN A 8 19.24 8.61 6.56
CA ASN A 8 19.06 7.66 5.48
C ASN A 8 18.76 8.45 4.19
N ILE A 9 19.80 8.75 3.42
CA ILE A 9 19.70 9.50 2.16
C ILE A 9 19.53 8.48 1.03
N MET A 10 18.36 8.48 0.39
CA MET A 10 18.12 7.69 -0.82
C MET A 10 18.52 8.50 -2.05
N ASN A 11 19.38 7.94 -2.90
CA ASN A 11 19.75 8.55 -4.17
C ASN A 11 18.90 7.98 -5.31
N LEU A 12 18.49 8.87 -6.21
CA LEU A 12 17.65 8.53 -7.36
C LEU A 12 18.20 9.25 -8.58
N LYS A 13 18.45 8.50 -9.66
CA LYS A 13 18.92 9.07 -10.93
C LYS A 13 17.80 8.95 -11.95
N ALA A 14 17.29 10.09 -12.39
CA ALA A 14 16.23 10.16 -13.39
C ALA A 14 16.79 10.55 -14.76
N MET A 15 16.31 9.89 -15.81
CA MET A 15 16.50 10.30 -17.20
C MET A 15 15.25 11.06 -17.65
N VAL A 16 15.45 12.29 -18.11
CA VAL A 16 14.37 13.19 -18.53
C VAL A 16 14.46 13.41 -20.03
N ASP A 17 13.35 13.18 -20.73
CA ASP A 17 13.18 13.65 -22.09
C ASP A 17 12.96 15.16 -22.09
N LYS A 18 13.93 15.92 -22.63
CA LYS A 18 13.88 17.39 -22.63
C LYS A 18 12.83 17.96 -23.57
N GLY A 19 12.42 17.21 -24.61
CA GLY A 19 11.40 17.66 -25.56
C GLY A 19 10.02 17.75 -24.90
N SER A 20 9.63 16.70 -24.17
CA SER A 20 8.35 16.61 -23.47
C SER A 20 8.41 16.99 -21.99
N ASN A 21 9.60 17.24 -21.44
CA ASN A 21 9.86 17.46 -20.01
C ASN A 21 9.30 16.32 -19.12
N LYS A 22 9.41 15.07 -19.59
CA LYS A 22 8.93 13.89 -18.88
C LYS A 22 10.09 13.02 -18.40
N ILE A 23 9.95 12.47 -17.21
CA ILE A 23 10.86 11.43 -16.71
C ILE A 23 10.51 10.13 -17.44
N ILE A 24 11.48 9.59 -18.18
CA ILE A 24 11.29 8.37 -18.98
C ILE A 24 11.94 7.14 -18.34
N PHE A 25 12.89 7.33 -17.44
CA PHE A 25 13.54 6.26 -16.73
C PHE A 25 14.07 6.74 -15.37
N VAL A 26 14.09 5.83 -14.41
CA VAL A 26 14.59 6.09 -13.06
C VAL A 26 15.42 4.91 -12.60
N GLU A 27 16.67 5.17 -12.25
CA GLU A 27 17.61 4.23 -11.64
C GLU A 27 17.69 4.52 -10.13
N SER A 28 17.57 3.49 -9.31
CA SER A 28 17.63 3.62 -7.85
C SER A 28 18.31 2.44 -7.19
N ASP A 29 18.81 2.68 -5.99
CA ASP A 29 19.35 1.65 -5.11
C ASP A 29 18.24 0.77 -4.52
N LYS A 30 18.64 -0.38 -3.97
CA LYS A 30 17.72 -1.40 -3.43
C LYS A 30 16.73 -0.84 -2.40
N ASP A 31 17.16 0.11 -1.57
CA ASP A 31 16.35 0.65 -0.49
C ASP A 31 15.08 1.35 -0.98
N PHE A 32 15.15 2.09 -2.08
CA PHE A 32 13.98 2.73 -2.67
C PHE A 32 13.04 1.70 -3.29
N ILE A 33 13.60 0.69 -3.96
CA ILE A 33 12.83 -0.37 -4.62
C ILE A 33 12.09 -1.21 -3.58
N ASP A 34 12.73 -1.54 -2.45
CA ASP A 34 12.12 -2.25 -1.34
C ASP A 34 10.93 -1.46 -0.76
N VAL A 35 11.11 -0.15 -0.55
CA VAL A 35 10.03 0.72 -0.09
C VAL A 35 8.88 0.78 -1.11
N LEU A 36 9.19 0.95 -2.40
CA LEU A 36 8.19 0.99 -3.45
C LEU A 36 7.41 -0.33 -3.55
N LEU A 37 8.11 -1.46 -3.53
CA LEU A 37 7.50 -2.79 -3.53
C LEU A 37 6.68 -3.03 -2.24
N SER A 38 7.11 -2.51 -1.10
CA SER A 38 6.34 -2.63 0.14
C SER A 38 4.93 -2.05 0.00
N PHE A 39 4.75 -0.93 -0.71
CA PHE A 39 3.43 -0.37 -1.00
C PHE A 39 2.59 -1.28 -1.90
N LEU A 40 3.22 -1.97 -2.86
CA LEU A 40 2.55 -2.92 -3.75
C LEU A 40 2.13 -4.21 -3.02
N THR A 41 2.79 -4.56 -1.93
CA THR A 41 2.37 -5.69 -1.07
C THR A 41 1.17 -5.39 -0.19
N ILE A 42 0.79 -4.11 -0.05
CA ILE A 42 -0.39 -3.73 0.71
C ILE A 42 -1.63 -4.11 -0.10
N PRO A 43 -2.47 -5.02 0.40
CA PRO A 43 -3.63 -5.45 -0.35
C PRO A 43 -4.62 -4.29 -0.51
N MET A 44 -5.14 -4.12 -1.73
CA MET A 44 -6.01 -3.00 -2.12
C MET A 44 -7.22 -2.82 -1.19
N GLY A 45 -7.80 -3.92 -0.68
CA GLY A 45 -8.91 -3.89 0.29
C GLY A 45 -8.57 -3.15 1.59
N THR A 46 -7.30 -3.16 2.02
CA THR A 46 -6.85 -2.38 3.18
C THR A 46 -6.76 -0.88 2.87
N ILE A 47 -6.34 -0.51 1.66
CA ILE A 47 -6.25 0.89 1.23
C ILE A 47 -7.64 1.50 1.12
N VAL A 48 -8.56 0.87 0.38
CA VAL A 48 -9.95 1.34 0.20
C VAL A 48 -10.65 1.51 1.54
N ARG A 49 -10.54 0.54 2.45
CA ARG A 49 -11.15 0.61 3.80
C ARG A 49 -10.55 1.71 4.68
N ARG A 50 -9.23 1.94 4.60
CA ARG A 50 -8.58 3.00 5.38
C ARG A 50 -8.97 4.37 4.82
N ALA A 51 -8.95 4.53 3.51
CA ALA A 51 -9.39 5.73 2.81
C ALA A 51 -10.85 6.08 3.14
N SER A 52 -11.76 5.10 3.13
CA SER A 52 -13.18 5.32 3.43
C SER A 52 -13.46 5.73 4.88
N LYS A 53 -12.53 5.50 5.82
CA LYS A 53 -12.63 5.92 7.22
C LYS A 53 -12.13 7.34 7.46
N HIS A 54 -11.36 7.89 6.53
CA HIS A 54 -10.85 9.26 6.61
C HIS A 54 -11.70 10.19 5.74
N SER A 55 -11.70 11.49 6.05
CA SER A 55 -12.57 12.51 5.45
C SER A 55 -12.30 12.81 3.97
N VAL A 56 -11.33 12.14 3.34
CA VAL A 56 -11.04 12.27 1.92
C VAL A 56 -11.54 11.00 1.21
N PRO A 57 -12.67 11.06 0.48
CA PRO A 57 -13.15 9.94 -0.30
C PRO A 57 -12.14 9.66 -1.41
N LEU A 58 -11.27 8.67 -1.19
CA LEU A 58 -10.34 8.21 -2.21
C LEU A 58 -11.13 7.32 -3.18
N ALA A 59 -11.68 7.93 -4.23
CA ALA A 59 -12.33 7.20 -5.32
C ALA A 59 -11.23 6.52 -6.17
N ILE A 60 -10.84 5.30 -5.77
CA ILE A 60 -9.88 4.49 -6.52
C ILE A 60 -10.63 3.82 -7.68
N GLY A 61 -10.88 4.58 -8.76
CA GLY A 61 -11.55 4.09 -9.97
C GLY A 61 -12.84 3.30 -9.67
N CYS A 62 -12.95 2.08 -10.20
CA CYS A 62 -14.09 1.19 -9.96
C CYS A 62 -14.01 0.39 -8.65
N MET A 63 -12.90 0.47 -7.89
CA MET A 63 -12.73 -0.33 -6.67
C MET A 63 -13.75 0.03 -5.59
N ASN A 64 -14.18 1.29 -5.54
CA ASN A 64 -15.22 1.72 -4.61
C ASN A 64 -16.55 0.99 -4.89
N TYR A 65 -16.88 0.85 -6.17
CA TYR A 65 -18.08 0.13 -6.61
C TYR A 65 -17.99 -1.35 -6.28
N LEU A 66 -16.85 -2.00 -6.55
CA LEU A 66 -16.61 -3.40 -6.18
C LEU A 66 -16.68 -3.62 -4.67
N TYR A 67 -16.14 -2.71 -3.87
CA TYR A 67 -16.19 -2.82 -2.41
C TYR A 67 -17.62 -2.69 -1.87
N THR A 68 -18.45 -1.84 -2.49
CA THR A 68 -19.87 -1.68 -2.13
C THR A 68 -20.77 -2.79 -2.67
N SER A 69 -20.40 -3.43 -3.79
CA SER A 69 -21.21 -4.50 -4.40
C SER A 69 -21.05 -5.86 -3.70
N ILE A 70 -20.02 -6.03 -2.86
CA ILE A 70 -19.82 -7.23 -2.05
C ILE A 70 -20.82 -7.21 -0.89
N ASP A 71 -21.98 -7.83 -1.12
CA ASP A 71 -23.07 -7.92 -0.17
C ASP A 71 -22.81 -8.99 0.92
N VAL A 72 -23.48 -8.83 2.06
CA VAL A 72 -23.35 -9.75 3.21
C VAL A 72 -23.96 -11.13 2.96
N GLN A 73 -24.86 -11.25 1.99
CA GLN A 73 -25.57 -12.50 1.67
C GLN A 73 -24.76 -13.46 0.80
N ASP A 74 -23.74 -12.97 0.09
CA ASP A 74 -22.92 -13.78 -0.83
C ASP A 74 -21.85 -14.63 -0.11
N PHE A 75 -21.64 -14.40 1.19
CA PHE A 75 -20.61 -15.09 1.97
C PHE A 75 -21.20 -16.00 3.03
N GLN A 76 -20.75 -17.25 3.05
CA GLN A 76 -21.14 -18.25 4.04
C GLN A 76 -20.87 -17.80 5.49
N THR A 77 -19.85 -16.95 5.72
CA THR A 77 -19.56 -16.37 7.03
C THR A 77 -19.10 -14.93 6.91
N LYS A 78 -19.38 -14.13 7.95
CA LYS A 78 -18.86 -12.76 8.10
C LYS A 78 -17.33 -12.72 8.02
N ALA A 79 -16.64 -13.74 8.54
CA ALA A 79 -15.19 -13.86 8.51
C ALA A 79 -14.64 -13.98 7.07
N CYS A 80 -15.33 -14.70 6.19
CA CYS A 80 -14.92 -14.85 4.79
C CYS A 80 -15.01 -13.50 4.03
N ARG A 81 -16.09 -12.74 4.28
CA ARG A 81 -16.22 -11.36 3.78
C ARG A 81 -15.12 -10.46 4.32
N GLU A 82 -14.84 -10.52 5.62
CA GLU A 82 -13.78 -9.74 6.24
C GLU A 82 -12.40 -10.11 5.69
N MET A 83 -12.13 -11.38 5.35
CA MET A 83 -10.85 -11.77 4.75
C MET A 83 -10.63 -11.18 3.34
N LEU A 84 -11.71 -10.95 2.57
CA LEU A 84 -11.65 -10.34 1.23
C LEU A 84 -11.61 -8.81 1.27
N LEU A 85 -12.43 -8.20 2.14
CA LEU A 85 -12.49 -6.74 2.30
C LEU A 85 -11.36 -6.21 3.21
N CYS A 86 -10.86 -7.05 4.09
CA CYS A 86 -9.79 -6.82 5.05
C CYS A 86 -8.78 -7.97 5.06
N PRO A 87 -8.08 -8.19 3.94
CA PRO A 87 -6.98 -9.14 3.90
C PRO A 87 -5.93 -8.74 4.93
N THR A 88 -5.67 -9.67 5.84
CA THR A 88 -4.62 -9.52 6.84
C THR A 88 -3.29 -9.44 6.11
N MET A 89 -2.57 -8.33 6.24
CA MET A 89 -1.16 -8.32 5.85
C MET A 89 -0.45 -9.40 6.67
N GLY A 90 0.41 -10.21 6.03
CA GLY A 90 1.19 -11.26 6.70
C GLY A 90 2.10 -10.75 7.83
N LEU A 91 2.25 -9.43 7.98
CA LEU A 91 2.94 -8.78 9.10
C LEU A 91 2.32 -9.07 10.48
N ASN A 92 1.10 -9.60 10.58
CA ASN A 92 0.53 -9.99 11.88
C ASN A 92 1.00 -11.36 12.38
N LEU A 93 1.78 -12.11 11.58
CA LEU A 93 2.41 -13.36 12.03
C LEU A 93 3.69 -13.11 12.86
N ILE A 94 4.39 -11.99 12.65
CA ILE A 94 5.60 -11.62 13.43
C ILE A 94 5.29 -10.96 14.78
N ALA A 95 4.10 -10.37 14.94
CA ALA A 95 3.69 -9.74 16.19
C ALA A 95 3.05 -10.71 17.20
N LYS A 96 2.69 -11.92 16.76
CA LYS A 96 1.96 -12.91 17.58
C LYS A 96 2.83 -14.04 18.13
N THR A 97 4.12 -14.09 17.77
CA THR A 97 5.12 -15.03 18.30
C THR A 97 5.91 -14.48 19.49
N SER A 98 5.48 -13.37 20.08
CA SER A 98 6.02 -12.85 21.33
C SER A 98 4.89 -12.65 22.34
N ASN A 99 4.35 -13.75 22.85
CA ASN A 99 3.67 -13.83 24.14
C ASN A 99 3.94 -15.21 24.73
#